data_AF-A0A6J0SIG7-F1
#
_entry.id   AF-A0A6J0SIG7-F1
#
_cell.length_a   1.000
_cell.length_b   1.000
_cell.length_c   1.000
_cell.angle_alpha   90.00
_cell.angle_beta   90.00
_cell.angle_gamma   90.00
#
_symmetry.space_group_name_H-M   'P 1'
#
loop_
_entity.id
_entity.type
_entity.pdbx_description
1 polymer ?
#
loop_
_entity_poly.entity_id
_entity_poly.type
_entity_poly.pdbx_seq_one_letter_code
_entity_poly.pdbx_strand_id
1 'polypeptide(L)'
;MQLFLFPLLFLQVIPDWKEQEWSAEKPENYVGIFHFQFWRFGEWVDVVIDDRLPTLHNQLIYCHSNSKNELWCALVEKAYAKLSGCYEALDGGNTGDALVDFTGGVSEPIDLVEGGYAEDEAKRNLLFERVLKVHNRGGLISCSIKATSAADMEARLDCGLVKGHAYAVTDVRKVRLGHGLLSFFKSEKLDMIRLRNPWGEREWNGPWSDTSEEWQKVSNSEREKLGMTVQDDGEFWGCGSCGKVELNRAYRMHSLQTKVAASIYINSRSVFLRTDLKEGRYVIIPTTFEPGHVAEFLLRQFADVPSDCQELALDEPAHTCWSGMCGYPQLVSQVHVISAAGLKNSEEGKWPLLRRLSHPAQPKG
;
A
#
# COMPACT_ATOMS: atom_id res chain seq x y z
N MET A 1 -8.90 8.37 -8.55
CA MET A 1 -8.26 7.92 -7.28
C MET A 1 -9.11 6.84 -6.62
N GLN A 2 -8.52 5.91 -5.83
CA GLN A 2 -9.29 4.89 -5.08
C GLN A 2 -10.02 5.44 -3.84
N LEU A 3 -9.69 6.65 -3.37
CA LEU A 3 -10.14 7.19 -2.07
C LEU A 3 -11.66 7.19 -1.87
N PHE A 4 -12.44 7.49 -2.92
CA PHE A 4 -13.91 7.55 -2.83
C PHE A 4 -14.57 6.21 -2.48
N LEU A 5 -13.90 5.08 -2.74
CA LEU A 5 -14.38 3.73 -2.39
C LEU A 5 -14.36 3.47 -0.88
N PHE A 6 -13.68 4.32 -0.10
CA PHE A 6 -13.43 4.14 1.33
C PHE A 6 -13.83 5.41 2.10
N PRO A 7 -15.11 5.58 2.48
CA PRO A 7 -15.62 6.85 3.02
C PRO A 7 -14.87 7.38 4.27
N LEU A 8 -14.38 6.50 5.15
CA LEU A 8 -13.56 6.90 6.29
C LEU A 8 -12.20 7.48 5.87
N LEU A 9 -11.59 6.90 4.83
CA LEU A 9 -10.33 7.36 4.28
C LEU A 9 -10.49 8.69 3.52
N PHE A 10 -11.60 8.83 2.77
CA PHE A 10 -11.98 10.08 2.13
C PHE A 10 -12.11 11.21 3.16
N LEU A 11 -12.82 10.97 4.27
CA LEU A 11 -12.95 11.94 5.38
C LEU A 11 -11.63 12.21 6.13
N GLN A 12 -10.67 11.28 6.08
CA GLN A 12 -9.35 11.45 6.70
C GLN A 12 -8.39 12.27 5.83
N VAL A 13 -8.56 12.25 4.49
CA VAL A 13 -7.78 13.09 3.55
C VAL A 13 -8.47 14.43 3.31
N ILE A 14 -9.80 14.46 3.30
CA ILE A 14 -10.65 15.63 3.07
C ILE A 14 -11.58 15.83 4.28
N PRO A 15 -11.03 16.29 5.44
CA PRO A 15 -11.84 16.61 6.61
C PRO A 15 -12.86 17.71 6.29
N ASP A 16 -14.01 17.65 6.95
CA ASP A 16 -15.01 18.74 6.99
C ASP A 16 -15.41 19.30 5.62
N TRP A 17 -15.35 18.48 4.56
CA TRP A 17 -15.51 18.87 3.15
C TRP A 17 -16.77 19.70 2.83
N LYS A 18 -17.85 19.52 3.60
CA LYS A 18 -19.10 20.27 3.46
C LYS A 18 -19.00 21.73 3.89
N GLU A 19 -18.03 22.07 4.74
CA GLU A 19 -17.72 23.44 5.13
C GLU A 19 -16.76 24.11 4.12
N GLN A 20 -16.06 23.30 3.32
CA GLN A 20 -15.25 23.74 2.19
C GLN A 20 -16.05 23.90 0.87
N GLU A 21 -17.25 23.30 0.79
CA GLU A 21 -18.07 23.27 -0.43
C GLU A 21 -18.80 24.60 -0.69
N TRP A 22 -18.86 25.03 -1.96
CA TRP A 22 -19.65 26.20 -2.36
C TRP A 22 -21.15 25.89 -2.28
N SER A 23 -21.92 26.75 -1.60
CA SER A 23 -23.37 26.64 -1.52
C SER A 23 -24.09 27.84 -2.12
N ALA A 24 -25.07 27.58 -2.98
CA ALA A 24 -25.97 28.60 -3.52
C ALA A 24 -26.86 29.26 -2.46
N GLU A 25 -27.05 28.62 -1.29
CA GLU A 25 -27.84 29.18 -0.18
C GLU A 25 -27.04 30.19 0.66
N LYS A 26 -25.70 30.09 0.65
CA LYS A 26 -24.77 30.90 1.45
C LYS A 26 -23.46 31.16 0.68
N PRO A 27 -23.51 31.84 -0.48
CA PRO A 27 -22.32 32.09 -1.30
C PRO A 27 -21.26 32.92 -0.55
N GLU A 28 -21.65 33.69 0.46
CA GLU A 28 -20.76 34.47 1.34
C GLU A 28 -19.86 33.62 2.24
N ASN A 29 -20.17 32.33 2.45
CA ASN A 29 -19.30 31.41 3.17
C ASN A 29 -18.11 30.94 2.32
N TYR A 30 -18.22 30.98 0.98
CA TYR A 30 -17.16 30.51 0.11
C TYR A 30 -16.07 31.56 -0.08
N VAL A 31 -14.87 31.27 0.43
CA VAL A 31 -13.71 32.18 0.38
C VAL A 31 -12.54 31.65 -0.47
N GLY A 32 -12.78 30.63 -1.31
CA GLY A 32 -11.77 30.08 -2.23
C GLY A 32 -10.61 29.35 -1.54
N ILE A 33 -10.84 28.82 -0.34
CA ILE A 33 -9.84 28.12 0.48
C ILE A 33 -10.27 26.67 0.73
N PHE A 34 -9.31 25.76 0.68
CA PHE A 34 -9.51 24.33 0.94
C PHE A 34 -8.35 23.81 1.80
N HIS A 35 -8.56 22.70 2.52
CA HIS A 35 -7.50 22.01 3.24
C HIS A 35 -7.64 20.49 3.19
N PHE A 36 -6.49 19.82 3.21
CA PHE A 36 -6.35 18.38 3.00
C PHE A 36 -5.30 17.83 3.97
N GLN A 37 -5.49 16.60 4.44
CA GLN A 37 -4.57 15.96 5.37
C GLN A 37 -3.83 14.81 4.70
N PHE A 38 -2.51 14.79 4.87
CA PHE A 38 -1.62 13.78 4.32
C PHE A 38 -0.74 13.21 5.43
N TRP A 39 -0.60 11.89 5.47
CA TRP A 39 0.30 11.24 6.41
C TRP A 39 1.75 11.42 5.99
N ARG A 40 2.61 11.89 6.91
CA ARG A 40 4.05 12.06 6.69
C ARG A 40 4.81 11.59 7.91
N PHE A 41 5.64 10.57 7.73
CA PHE A 41 6.62 10.06 8.70
C PHE A 41 6.09 9.73 10.12
N GLY A 42 4.77 9.51 10.27
CA GLY A 42 4.12 9.15 11.52
C GLY A 42 2.86 9.95 11.79
N GLU A 43 2.83 11.21 11.34
CA GLU A 43 1.83 12.21 11.72
C GLU A 43 0.97 12.62 10.52
N TRP A 44 -0.22 13.17 10.77
CA TRP A 44 -1.08 13.75 9.73
C TRP A 44 -0.82 15.25 9.63
N VAL A 45 -0.41 15.69 8.44
CA VAL A 45 -0.03 17.08 8.13
C VAL A 45 -1.17 17.73 7.36
N ASP A 46 -1.68 18.84 7.89
CA ASP A 46 -2.72 19.66 7.26
C ASP A 46 -2.12 20.62 6.23
N VAL A 47 -2.69 20.65 5.02
CA VAL A 47 -2.18 21.38 3.86
C VAL A 47 -3.30 22.23 3.25
N VAL A 48 -3.35 23.48 3.70
CA VAL A 48 -4.25 24.51 3.18
C VAL A 48 -3.81 24.99 1.79
N ILE A 49 -4.73 25.15 0.85
CA ILE A 49 -4.54 25.72 -0.50
C ILE A 49 -5.66 26.69 -0.88
N ASP A 50 -5.42 27.52 -1.90
CA ASP A 50 -6.48 28.24 -2.61
C ASP A 50 -7.08 27.40 -3.78
N ASP A 51 -8.16 27.87 -4.38
CA ASP A 51 -8.91 27.18 -5.44
C ASP A 51 -8.33 27.29 -6.87
N ARG A 52 -7.27 28.07 -7.08
CA ARG A 52 -6.76 28.40 -8.43
C ARG A 52 -6.02 27.22 -9.06
N LEU A 53 -6.65 26.50 -9.98
CA LEU A 53 -6.06 25.32 -10.63
C LEU A 53 -5.30 25.69 -11.94
N PRO A 54 -4.21 24.98 -12.30
CA PRO A 54 -3.54 25.18 -13.58
C PRO A 54 -4.44 24.83 -14.77
N THR A 55 -4.55 25.75 -15.73
CA THR A 55 -5.36 25.55 -16.94
C THR A 55 -4.64 25.99 -18.22
N LEU A 56 -4.98 25.35 -19.33
CA LEU A 56 -4.60 25.74 -20.69
C LEU A 56 -5.87 25.73 -21.54
N HIS A 57 -6.11 26.79 -22.32
CA HIS A 57 -7.36 26.98 -23.09
C HIS A 57 -8.65 26.78 -22.27
N ASN A 58 -8.63 27.18 -20.98
CA ASN A 58 -9.73 26.99 -20.03
C ASN A 58 -10.11 25.50 -19.77
N GLN A 59 -9.15 24.59 -19.92
CA GLN A 59 -9.23 23.19 -19.51
C GLN A 59 -8.16 22.89 -18.46
N LEU A 60 -8.44 22.01 -17.50
CA LEU A 60 -7.48 21.54 -16.50
C LEU A 60 -6.41 20.68 -17.19
N ILE A 61 -5.13 20.90 -16.85
CA ILE A 61 -3.99 20.21 -17.47
C ILE A 61 -3.43 19.04 -16.65
N TYR A 62 -3.89 18.89 -15.41
CA TYR A 62 -3.54 17.78 -14.50
C TYR A 62 -4.81 16.99 -14.13
N CYS A 63 -4.88 16.36 -12.95
CA CYS A 63 -6.03 15.55 -12.55
C CYS A 63 -7.34 16.35 -12.55
N HIS A 64 -8.39 15.74 -13.08
CA HIS A 64 -9.74 16.27 -13.14
C HIS A 64 -10.75 15.13 -13.16
N SER A 65 -12.03 15.43 -12.89
CA SER A 65 -13.13 14.48 -13.07
C SER A 65 -13.76 14.66 -14.45
N ASN A 66 -14.37 13.58 -14.96
CA ASN A 66 -15.28 13.64 -16.11
C ASN A 66 -16.55 14.45 -15.77
N SER A 67 -16.88 14.58 -14.47
CA SER A 67 -17.92 15.45 -13.93
C SER A 67 -17.42 16.90 -13.84
N LYS A 68 -17.96 17.80 -14.68
CA LYS A 68 -17.54 19.23 -14.73
C LYS A 68 -17.71 20.03 -13.43
N ASN A 69 -18.50 19.53 -12.48
CA ASN A 69 -18.77 20.17 -11.20
C ASN A 69 -17.94 19.55 -10.03
N GLU A 70 -17.01 18.64 -10.33
CA GLU A 70 -16.29 17.84 -9.34
C GLU A 70 -14.79 18.17 -9.36
N LEU A 71 -14.37 19.12 -8.52
CA LEU A 71 -13.00 19.65 -8.49
C LEU A 71 -12.11 19.05 -7.39
N TRP A 72 -12.66 18.22 -6.49
CA TRP A 72 -11.92 17.74 -5.31
C TRP A 72 -10.63 16.99 -5.69
N CYS A 73 -10.63 16.21 -6.77
CA CYS A 73 -9.45 15.46 -7.21
C CYS A 73 -8.29 16.37 -7.65
N ALA A 74 -8.61 17.45 -8.37
CA ALA A 74 -7.65 18.48 -8.79
C ALA A 74 -7.11 19.29 -7.59
N LEU A 75 -7.96 19.54 -6.58
CA LEU A 75 -7.58 20.25 -5.35
C LEU A 75 -6.72 19.37 -4.42
N VAL A 76 -7.06 18.08 -4.26
CA VAL A 76 -6.21 17.11 -3.54
C VAL A 76 -4.84 16.99 -4.21
N GLU A 77 -4.79 16.88 -5.53
CA GLU A 77 -3.53 16.84 -6.28
C GLU A 77 -2.73 18.13 -6.10
N LYS A 78 -3.37 19.31 -6.18
CA LYS A 78 -2.72 20.60 -5.90
C LYS A 78 -2.13 20.67 -4.49
N ALA A 79 -2.83 20.15 -3.48
CA ALA A 79 -2.34 20.11 -2.11
C ALA A 79 -1.16 19.11 -1.95
N TYR A 80 -1.22 17.96 -2.62
CA TYR A 80 -0.12 16.99 -2.63
C TYR A 80 1.12 17.49 -3.42
N ALA A 81 0.91 18.24 -4.50
CA ALA A 81 1.95 18.97 -5.23
C ALA A 81 2.58 20.05 -4.35
N LYS A 82 1.79 20.82 -3.59
CA LYS A 82 2.30 21.79 -2.61
C LYS A 82 3.14 21.11 -1.52
N LEU A 83 2.69 19.95 -1.01
CA LEU A 83 3.42 19.17 0.00
C LEU A 83 4.74 18.58 -0.54
N SER A 84 4.78 18.26 -1.83
CA SER A 84 5.97 17.78 -2.56
C SER A 84 6.86 18.91 -3.10
N GLY A 85 6.40 20.16 -3.03
CA GLY A 85 7.10 21.38 -3.47
C GLY A 85 6.55 21.99 -4.76
N CYS A 86 6.26 21.18 -5.78
CA CYS A 86 5.63 21.59 -7.04
C CYS A 86 4.90 20.41 -7.72
N TYR A 87 4.20 20.67 -8.84
CA TYR A 87 3.57 19.62 -9.65
C TYR A 87 4.61 18.68 -10.31
N GLU A 88 5.71 19.23 -10.82
CA GLU A 88 6.82 18.47 -11.42
C GLU A 88 7.47 17.48 -10.42
N ALA A 89 7.40 17.76 -9.12
CA ALA A 89 7.86 16.86 -8.06
C ALA A 89 6.94 15.63 -7.85
N LEU A 90 5.81 15.54 -8.56
CA LEU A 90 4.95 14.35 -8.61
C LEU A 90 5.31 13.42 -9.79
N ASP A 91 6.03 13.92 -10.80
CA ASP A 91 6.37 13.16 -12.01
C ASP A 91 7.32 11.99 -11.66
N GLY A 92 6.97 10.78 -12.11
CA GLY A 92 7.68 9.55 -11.75
C GLY A 92 7.49 9.08 -10.30
N GLY A 93 6.56 9.69 -9.54
CA GLY A 93 6.26 9.31 -8.16
C GLY A 93 5.77 7.85 -8.02
N ASN A 94 6.23 7.16 -6.97
CA ASN A 94 5.83 5.78 -6.70
C ASN A 94 4.40 5.72 -6.14
N THR A 95 3.50 5.00 -6.82
CA THR A 95 2.10 4.81 -6.41
C THR A 95 1.97 4.23 -5.00
N GLY A 96 2.87 3.33 -4.60
CA GLY A 96 2.91 2.76 -3.25
C GLY A 96 3.26 3.79 -2.17
N ASP A 97 4.15 4.72 -2.47
CA ASP A 97 4.49 5.82 -1.57
C ASP A 97 3.34 6.84 -1.46
N ALA A 98 2.69 7.18 -2.57
CA ALA A 98 1.49 8.02 -2.54
C ALA A 98 0.37 7.36 -1.73
N LEU A 99 0.13 6.05 -1.90
CA LEU A 99 -0.86 5.31 -1.11
C LEU A 99 -0.54 5.32 0.40
N VAL A 100 0.73 5.30 0.81
CA VAL A 100 1.11 5.48 2.22
C VAL A 100 0.75 6.89 2.71
N ASP A 101 1.05 7.93 1.94
CA ASP A 101 0.81 9.32 2.34
C ASP A 101 -0.69 9.67 2.34
N PHE A 102 -1.49 8.99 1.54
CA PHE A 102 -2.96 9.09 1.56
C PHE A 102 -3.63 8.26 2.66
N THR A 103 -2.94 7.37 3.39
CA THR A 103 -3.59 6.40 4.31
C THR A 103 -2.96 6.27 5.69
N GLY A 104 -1.70 6.65 5.87
CA GLY A 104 -0.90 6.23 7.02
C GLY A 104 -0.64 4.72 7.09
N GLY A 105 -1.01 3.97 6.06
CA GLY A 105 -0.78 2.53 5.93
C GLY A 105 0.64 2.19 5.46
N VAL A 106 0.81 0.97 4.96
CA VAL A 106 2.08 0.45 4.43
C VAL A 106 1.85 -0.15 3.04
N SER A 107 2.76 0.14 2.11
CA SER A 107 2.79 -0.49 0.79
C SER A 107 3.69 -1.74 0.80
N GLU A 108 3.21 -2.81 0.16
CA GLU A 108 3.98 -4.01 -0.17
C GLU A 108 4.10 -4.09 -1.71
N PRO A 109 5.25 -3.72 -2.30
CA PRO A 109 5.48 -3.90 -3.73
C PRO A 109 5.72 -5.38 -4.04
N ILE A 110 5.13 -5.88 -5.13
CA ILE A 110 5.32 -7.24 -5.64
C ILE A 110 5.59 -7.17 -7.15
N ASP A 111 6.82 -7.45 -7.58
CA ASP A 111 7.14 -7.60 -9.01
C ASP A 111 6.74 -9.01 -9.48
N LEU A 112 5.78 -9.06 -10.40
CA LEU A 112 5.20 -10.31 -10.90
C LEU A 112 6.13 -11.07 -11.86
N VAL A 113 7.10 -10.37 -12.44
CA VAL A 113 8.10 -10.94 -13.36
C VAL A 113 9.27 -11.49 -12.56
N GLU A 114 9.86 -10.69 -11.68
CA GLU A 114 11.01 -11.11 -10.85
C GLU A 114 10.64 -12.27 -9.91
N GLY A 115 9.42 -12.29 -9.37
CA GLY A 115 8.93 -13.41 -8.56
C GLY A 115 8.62 -14.69 -9.35
N GLY A 116 8.62 -14.65 -10.69
CA GLY A 116 8.33 -15.80 -11.56
C GLY A 116 6.89 -16.31 -11.45
N TYR A 117 5.92 -15.43 -11.21
CA TYR A 117 4.52 -15.83 -11.00
C TYR A 117 3.84 -16.34 -12.29
N ALA A 118 4.30 -15.91 -13.47
CA ALA A 118 3.76 -16.38 -14.75
C ALA A 118 3.93 -17.89 -14.95
N GLU A 119 5.00 -18.49 -14.43
CA GLU A 119 5.35 -19.90 -14.64
C GLU A 119 4.87 -20.79 -13.48
N ASP A 120 4.83 -20.28 -12.25
CA ASP A 120 4.57 -21.05 -11.03
C ASP A 120 3.09 -20.95 -10.55
N GLU A 121 2.33 -22.04 -10.73
CA GLU A 121 0.92 -22.15 -10.31
C GLU A 121 0.74 -22.00 -8.80
N ALA A 122 1.66 -22.54 -7.98
CA ALA A 122 1.57 -22.47 -6.54
C ALA A 122 1.77 -21.03 -6.04
N LYS A 123 2.69 -20.28 -6.65
CA LYS A 123 2.85 -18.84 -6.39
C LYS A 123 1.63 -18.03 -6.83
N ARG A 124 1.00 -18.32 -7.98
CA ARG A 124 -0.25 -17.63 -8.41
C ARG A 124 -1.37 -17.85 -7.41
N ASN A 125 -1.60 -19.10 -7.01
CA ASN A 125 -2.65 -19.43 -6.05
C ASN A 125 -2.38 -18.76 -4.68
N LEU A 126 -1.14 -18.78 -4.19
CA LEU A 126 -0.76 -18.08 -2.96
C LEU A 126 -0.87 -16.54 -3.07
N LEU A 127 -0.54 -15.96 -4.23
CA LEU A 127 -0.71 -14.54 -4.50
C LEU A 127 -2.20 -14.17 -4.49
N PHE A 128 -3.06 -14.96 -5.11
CA PHE A 128 -4.50 -14.71 -5.11
C PHE A 128 -5.08 -14.76 -3.70
N GLU A 129 -4.75 -15.77 -2.89
CA GLU A 129 -5.22 -15.82 -1.49
C GLU A 129 -4.69 -14.64 -0.65
N ARG A 130 -3.48 -14.13 -0.94
CA ARG A 130 -2.93 -12.90 -0.31
C ARG A 130 -3.70 -11.65 -0.74
N VAL A 131 -3.92 -11.46 -2.04
CA VAL A 131 -4.67 -10.32 -2.60
C VAL A 131 -6.12 -10.34 -2.10
N LEU A 132 -6.76 -11.51 -2.07
CA LEU A 132 -8.10 -11.73 -1.48
C LEU A 132 -8.11 -11.39 0.02
N LYS A 133 -7.10 -11.82 0.81
CA LYS A 133 -6.99 -11.50 2.24
C LYS A 133 -6.80 -10.00 2.49
N VAL A 134 -6.08 -9.29 1.62
CA VAL A 134 -5.89 -7.82 1.71
C VAL A 134 -7.19 -7.09 1.35
N HIS A 135 -7.84 -7.47 0.25
CA HIS A 135 -9.12 -6.88 -0.20
C HIS A 135 -10.24 -7.06 0.85
N ASN A 136 -10.42 -8.27 1.40
CA ASN A 136 -11.40 -8.54 2.47
C ASN A 136 -11.11 -7.81 3.79
N ARG A 137 -9.95 -7.16 3.93
CA ARG A 137 -9.58 -6.31 5.08
C ARG A 137 -9.63 -4.81 4.75
N GLY A 138 -10.15 -4.43 3.58
CA GLY A 138 -10.22 -3.05 3.12
C GLY A 138 -8.86 -2.46 2.71
N GLY A 139 -7.86 -3.30 2.41
CA GLY A 139 -6.57 -2.82 1.94
C GLY A 139 -6.63 -2.34 0.49
N LEU A 140 -6.02 -1.18 0.22
CA LEU A 140 -5.86 -0.66 -1.14
C LEU A 140 -4.86 -1.50 -1.92
N ILE A 141 -5.23 -1.90 -3.14
CA ILE A 141 -4.40 -2.69 -4.04
C ILE A 141 -4.42 -2.01 -5.42
N SER A 142 -3.23 -1.80 -5.97
CA SER A 142 -3.02 -1.23 -7.30
C SER A 142 -1.96 -2.05 -8.04
N CYS A 143 -2.02 -2.09 -9.36
CA CYS A 143 -1.10 -2.80 -10.23
C CYS A 143 -0.80 -1.98 -11.49
N SER A 144 0.42 -2.08 -12.02
CA SER A 144 0.84 -1.35 -13.21
C SER A 144 1.65 -2.25 -14.14
N ILE A 145 1.61 -1.96 -15.44
CA ILE A 145 2.47 -2.61 -16.42
C ILE A 145 3.74 -1.76 -16.53
N LYS A 146 4.89 -2.32 -16.14
CA LYS A 146 6.19 -1.63 -16.11
C LYS A 146 6.57 -1.11 -17.51
N ALA A 147 6.71 0.21 -17.65
CA ALA A 147 7.30 0.81 -18.85
C ALA A 147 8.83 0.65 -18.83
N THR A 148 9.42 0.29 -19.96
CA THR A 148 10.86 0.03 -20.13
C THR A 148 11.66 1.23 -20.64
N SER A 149 10.98 2.25 -21.16
CA SER A 149 11.56 3.48 -21.67
C SER A 149 10.54 4.63 -21.57
N ALA A 150 10.97 5.88 -21.77
CA ALA A 150 10.05 7.01 -21.86
C ALA A 150 9.09 6.89 -23.07
N ALA A 151 9.48 6.20 -24.14
CA ALA A 151 8.60 5.91 -25.29
C ALA A 151 7.63 4.74 -25.04
N ASP A 152 7.86 3.93 -24.00
CA ASP A 152 6.90 2.94 -23.48
C ASP A 152 5.91 3.54 -22.47
N MET A 153 6.12 4.78 -22.03
CA MET A 153 5.24 5.41 -21.04
C MET A 153 3.90 5.78 -21.69
N GLU A 154 2.80 5.39 -21.05
CA GLU A 154 1.42 5.47 -21.59
C GLU A 154 1.20 4.73 -22.93
N ALA A 155 2.16 3.91 -23.36
CA ALA A 155 2.05 3.14 -24.59
C ALA A 155 0.97 2.05 -24.48
N ARG A 156 0.07 2.01 -25.45
CA ARG A 156 -1.05 1.06 -25.52
C ARG A 156 -0.58 -0.30 -26.02
N LEU A 157 -1.18 -1.36 -25.49
CA LEU A 157 -1.08 -2.73 -25.97
C LEU A 157 -2.30 -3.09 -26.81
N ASP A 158 -2.17 -4.06 -27.72
CA ASP A 158 -3.25 -4.52 -28.60
C ASP A 158 -4.48 -5.07 -27.84
N CYS A 159 -4.29 -5.46 -26.58
CA CYS A 159 -5.36 -5.92 -25.67
C CYS A 159 -6.13 -4.80 -24.94
N GLY A 160 -5.81 -3.53 -25.20
CA GLY A 160 -6.43 -2.34 -24.58
C GLY A 160 -5.69 -1.77 -23.37
N LEU A 161 -4.82 -2.57 -22.73
CA LEU A 161 -4.07 -2.16 -21.54
C LEU A 161 -2.94 -1.16 -21.86
N VAL A 162 -2.52 -0.39 -20.84
CA VAL A 162 -1.58 0.73 -20.97
C VAL A 162 -0.33 0.50 -20.11
N LYS A 163 0.85 0.67 -20.71
CA LYS A 163 2.16 0.64 -20.04
C LYS A 163 2.41 1.93 -19.25
N GLY A 164 3.16 1.83 -18.15
CA GLY A 164 3.49 2.96 -17.27
C GLY A 164 2.33 3.45 -16.40
N HIS A 165 1.11 2.92 -16.61
CA HIS A 165 -0.11 3.38 -15.97
C HIS A 165 -0.51 2.53 -14.75
N ALA A 166 -1.17 3.16 -13.78
CA ALA A 166 -1.62 2.53 -12.54
C ALA A 166 -3.11 2.17 -12.61
N TYR A 167 -3.41 0.87 -12.53
CA TYR A 167 -4.78 0.35 -12.41
C TYR A 167 -5.14 0.15 -10.94
N ALA A 168 -6.42 0.34 -10.61
CA ALA A 168 -6.97 0.07 -9.29
C ALA A 168 -7.59 -1.33 -9.28
N VAL A 169 -7.27 -2.17 -8.29
CA VAL A 169 -8.11 -3.35 -8.01
C VAL A 169 -9.34 -2.88 -7.24
N THR A 170 -10.54 -3.23 -7.70
CA THR A 170 -11.81 -2.84 -7.05
C THR A 170 -12.61 -4.01 -6.51
N ASP A 171 -12.35 -5.25 -6.97
CA ASP A 171 -12.93 -6.47 -6.40
C ASP A 171 -12.02 -7.70 -6.59
N VAL A 172 -12.14 -8.69 -5.71
CA VAL A 172 -11.35 -9.93 -5.71
C VAL A 172 -12.23 -11.08 -5.23
N ARG A 173 -12.59 -12.04 -6.10
CA ARG A 173 -13.59 -13.08 -5.77
C ARG A 173 -13.27 -14.44 -6.37
N LYS A 174 -13.81 -15.49 -5.72
CA LYS A 174 -13.80 -16.88 -6.22
C LYS A 174 -15.18 -17.22 -6.81
N VAL A 175 -15.33 -17.06 -8.13
CA VAL A 175 -16.59 -17.28 -8.86
C VAL A 175 -16.81 -18.77 -9.10
N ARG A 176 -18.05 -19.28 -8.98
CA ARG A 176 -18.36 -20.68 -9.31
C ARG A 176 -18.76 -20.81 -10.78
N LEU A 177 -18.17 -21.78 -11.47
CA LEU A 177 -18.53 -22.11 -12.86
C LEU A 177 -19.64 -23.18 -12.93
N GLY A 178 -20.43 -23.12 -14.00
CA GLY A 178 -21.45 -24.13 -14.33
C GLY A 178 -22.88 -23.78 -13.92
N HIS A 179 -23.84 -24.52 -14.48
CA HIS A 179 -25.27 -24.24 -14.38
C HIS A 179 -26.06 -25.47 -13.87
N GLY A 180 -27.11 -25.22 -13.06
CA GLY A 180 -28.01 -26.26 -12.55
C GLY A 180 -27.45 -27.14 -11.41
N LEU A 181 -28.28 -28.04 -10.89
CA LEU A 181 -28.05 -28.81 -9.66
C LEU A 181 -26.75 -29.66 -9.66
N LEU A 182 -26.21 -30.01 -10.83
CA LEU A 182 -24.98 -30.81 -10.93
C LEU A 182 -23.71 -30.03 -10.57
N SER A 183 -23.71 -28.69 -10.65
CA SER A 183 -22.53 -27.89 -10.28
C SER A 183 -22.22 -27.94 -8.78
N PHE A 184 -23.19 -28.31 -7.93
CA PHE A 184 -22.97 -28.53 -6.50
C PHE A 184 -21.96 -29.65 -6.18
N PHE A 185 -21.80 -30.63 -7.08
CA PHE A 185 -20.95 -31.80 -6.85
C PHE A 185 -19.58 -31.73 -7.54
N LYS A 186 -19.41 -30.79 -8.47
CA LYS A 186 -18.12 -30.47 -9.15
C LYS A 186 -18.03 -28.96 -9.44
N SER A 187 -18.08 -28.13 -8.39
CA SER A 187 -17.92 -26.68 -8.58
C SER A 187 -16.45 -26.34 -8.83
N GLU A 188 -16.07 -26.25 -10.10
CA GLU A 188 -14.87 -25.54 -10.50
C GLU A 188 -15.01 -24.07 -10.09
N LYS A 189 -13.92 -23.49 -9.56
CA LYS A 189 -13.89 -22.11 -9.08
C LYS A 189 -12.88 -21.34 -9.89
N LEU A 190 -13.27 -20.14 -10.31
CA LEU A 190 -12.44 -19.21 -11.03
C LEU A 190 -12.00 -18.11 -10.06
N ASP A 191 -10.69 -17.99 -9.85
CA ASP A 191 -10.09 -16.93 -9.05
C ASP A 191 -9.97 -15.68 -9.94
N MET A 192 -10.77 -14.66 -9.61
CA MET A 192 -11.11 -13.50 -10.45
C MET A 192 -10.77 -12.19 -9.75
N ILE A 193 -10.19 -11.25 -10.50
CA ILE A 193 -9.83 -9.90 -10.04
C ILE A 193 -10.53 -8.88 -10.94
N ARG A 194 -11.21 -7.88 -10.36
CA ARG A 194 -11.72 -6.71 -11.09
C ARG A 194 -10.71 -5.58 -11.00
N LEU A 195 -10.30 -5.09 -12.17
CA LEU A 195 -9.44 -3.93 -12.33
C LEU A 195 -10.27 -2.74 -12.81
N ARG A 196 -9.81 -1.53 -12.50
CA ARG A 196 -10.35 -0.26 -13.01
C ARG A 196 -9.25 0.64 -13.54
N ASN A 197 -9.47 1.20 -14.73
CA ASN A 197 -8.68 2.29 -15.28
C ASN A 197 -9.08 3.64 -14.65
N PRO A 198 -8.18 4.39 -13.98
CA PRO A 198 -8.49 5.69 -13.40
C PRO A 198 -8.96 6.77 -14.38
N TRP A 199 -8.72 6.62 -15.68
CA TRP A 199 -9.17 7.57 -16.71
C TRP A 199 -10.66 7.41 -17.11
N GLY A 200 -11.33 6.33 -16.70
CA GLY A 200 -12.76 6.13 -17.00
C GLY A 200 -13.09 5.93 -18.49
N GLU A 201 -12.13 5.44 -19.27
CA GLU A 201 -12.27 4.97 -20.65
C GLU A 201 -11.34 3.75 -20.84
N ARG A 202 -11.56 2.97 -21.91
CA ARG A 202 -10.57 2.02 -22.49
C ARG A 202 -10.30 0.82 -21.59
N GLU A 203 -11.09 -0.21 -21.81
CA GLU A 203 -11.11 -1.47 -21.06
C GLU A 203 -10.25 -2.57 -21.70
N TRP A 204 -10.20 -3.71 -21.02
CA TRP A 204 -9.61 -4.95 -21.51
C TRP A 204 -10.51 -5.61 -22.57
N ASN A 205 -9.94 -5.91 -23.74
CA ASN A 205 -10.69 -6.49 -24.86
C ASN A 205 -10.58 -8.04 -24.97
N GLY A 206 -10.02 -8.71 -23.96
CA GLY A 206 -9.78 -10.16 -23.97
C GLY A 206 -10.82 -10.98 -23.20
N PRO A 207 -10.52 -12.26 -22.89
CA PRO A 207 -11.38 -13.12 -22.08
C PRO A 207 -11.81 -12.45 -20.76
N TRP A 208 -13.09 -12.55 -20.42
CA TRP A 208 -13.75 -11.91 -19.27
C TRP A 208 -13.88 -10.38 -19.31
N SER A 209 -13.65 -9.75 -20.47
CA SER A 209 -14.17 -8.40 -20.78
C SER A 209 -15.69 -8.33 -20.67
N ASP A 210 -16.26 -7.13 -20.61
CA ASP A 210 -17.71 -6.94 -20.48
C ASP A 210 -18.54 -7.43 -21.70
N THR A 211 -17.87 -7.70 -22.82
CA THR A 211 -18.48 -8.29 -24.03
C THR A 211 -18.11 -9.77 -24.27
N SER A 212 -17.31 -10.38 -23.38
CA SER A 212 -16.77 -11.75 -23.52
C SER A 212 -17.85 -12.84 -23.44
N GLU A 213 -17.82 -13.80 -24.37
CA GLU A 213 -18.72 -14.97 -24.37
C GLU A 213 -18.46 -15.91 -23.18
N GLU A 214 -17.27 -15.86 -22.57
CA GLU A 214 -16.91 -16.69 -21.42
C GLU A 214 -17.83 -16.45 -20.21
N TRP A 215 -18.45 -15.28 -20.09
CA TRP A 215 -19.50 -15.02 -19.09
C TRP A 215 -20.68 -15.99 -19.17
N GLN A 216 -20.96 -16.60 -20.32
CA GLN A 216 -22.01 -17.61 -20.45
C GLN A 216 -21.75 -18.90 -19.64
N LYS A 217 -20.52 -19.08 -19.12
CA LYS A 217 -20.14 -20.16 -18.20
C LYS A 217 -20.54 -19.87 -16.73
N VAL A 218 -20.95 -18.63 -16.43
CA VAL A 218 -21.37 -18.14 -15.09
C VAL A 218 -22.88 -17.92 -15.08
N SER A 219 -23.56 -18.43 -14.05
CA SER A 219 -25.02 -18.26 -13.92
C SER A 219 -25.43 -16.82 -13.65
N ASN A 220 -26.62 -16.41 -14.10
CA ASN A 220 -27.11 -15.03 -13.99
C ASN A 220 -27.06 -14.51 -12.55
N SER A 221 -27.47 -15.31 -11.55
CA SER A 221 -27.43 -14.93 -10.13
C SER A 221 -26.01 -14.69 -9.60
N GLU A 222 -24.98 -15.32 -10.17
CA GLU A 222 -23.59 -15.02 -9.82
C GLU A 222 -23.10 -13.73 -10.54
N ARG A 223 -23.53 -13.47 -11.79
CA ARG A 223 -23.23 -12.20 -12.50
C ARG A 223 -23.88 -10.98 -11.82
N GLU A 224 -25.12 -11.12 -11.36
CA GLU A 224 -25.83 -10.11 -10.56
C GLU A 224 -25.06 -9.79 -9.27
N LYS A 225 -24.56 -10.81 -8.56
CA LYS A 225 -23.73 -10.62 -7.34
C LYS A 225 -22.37 -9.98 -7.64
N LEU A 226 -21.82 -10.19 -8.83
CA LEU A 226 -20.59 -9.54 -9.31
C LEU A 226 -20.82 -8.07 -9.70
N GLY A 227 -22.08 -7.61 -9.76
CA GLY A 227 -22.42 -6.21 -10.08
C GLY A 227 -22.16 -5.83 -11.54
N MET A 228 -22.21 -6.80 -12.46
CA MET A 228 -21.91 -6.57 -13.87
C MET A 228 -22.86 -5.56 -14.52
N THR A 229 -22.31 -4.43 -14.99
CA THR A 229 -23.01 -3.41 -15.77
C THR A 229 -22.21 -3.11 -17.03
N VAL A 230 -22.69 -3.55 -18.18
CA VAL A 230 -22.02 -3.32 -19.49
C VAL A 230 -22.09 -1.84 -19.86
N GLN A 231 -21.06 -1.08 -19.47
CA GLN A 231 -20.86 0.35 -19.70
C GLN A 231 -19.35 0.61 -19.78
N ASP A 232 -18.88 1.45 -20.73
CA ASP A 232 -17.47 1.89 -20.82
C ASP A 232 -17.19 2.86 -19.67
N ASP A 233 -16.78 2.33 -18.51
CA ASP A 233 -16.50 3.06 -17.26
C ASP A 233 -15.07 2.82 -16.72
N GLY A 234 -14.34 1.92 -17.40
CA GLY A 234 -12.98 1.54 -17.13
C GLY A 234 -12.83 0.29 -16.25
N GLU A 235 -13.91 -0.32 -15.75
CA GLU A 235 -13.85 -1.59 -15.01
C GLU A 235 -13.84 -2.83 -15.94
N PHE A 236 -13.10 -3.87 -15.54
CA PHE A 236 -13.10 -5.17 -16.23
C PHE A 236 -12.62 -6.30 -15.32
N TRP A 237 -12.96 -7.55 -15.62
CA TRP A 237 -12.51 -8.71 -14.88
C TRP A 237 -11.39 -9.48 -15.60
N GLY A 238 -10.47 -10.05 -14.81
CA GLY A 238 -9.41 -10.94 -15.27
C GLY A 238 -9.39 -12.28 -14.52
N CYS A 239 -9.08 -13.36 -15.24
CA CYS A 239 -8.95 -14.73 -14.74
C CYS A 239 -7.49 -15.07 -14.37
N GLY A 240 -7.26 -15.68 -13.20
CA GLY A 240 -5.91 -15.97 -12.69
C GLY A 240 -5.32 -17.37 -12.96
N SER A 241 -6.04 -18.31 -13.61
CA SER A 241 -5.75 -19.75 -13.48
C SER A 241 -5.58 -20.54 -14.79
N CYS A 242 -4.51 -21.33 -14.86
CA CYS A 242 -4.30 -22.48 -15.76
C CYS A 242 -3.31 -23.45 -15.08
N GLY A 243 -3.58 -24.78 -15.12
CA GLY A 243 -2.75 -25.83 -14.49
C GLY A 243 -2.01 -26.71 -15.52
N LYS A 244 -1.15 -27.69 -15.18
CA LYS A 244 -0.89 -28.45 -13.91
C LYS A 244 0.50 -29.18 -14.11
N VAL A 245 1.21 -29.94 -13.25
CA VAL A 245 0.97 -30.80 -12.06
C VAL A 245 2.25 -30.96 -11.18
N GLU A 246 2.07 -31.42 -9.94
CA GLU A 246 3.01 -32.05 -8.96
C GLU A 246 4.51 -32.24 -9.26
N LEU A 247 5.37 -31.84 -8.30
CA LEU A 247 6.22 -32.79 -7.54
C LEU A 247 6.77 -32.17 -6.22
N ASN A 248 7.53 -32.94 -5.43
CA ASN A 248 7.68 -32.73 -3.97
C ASN A 248 9.00 -33.28 -3.38
N ARG A 249 9.77 -32.49 -2.58
CA ARG A 249 10.56 -32.91 -1.38
C ARG A 249 11.41 -31.78 -0.74
N ALA A 250 12.01 -32.04 0.43
CA ALA A 250 12.73 -31.08 1.27
C ALA A 250 14.01 -31.66 1.92
N TYR A 251 14.89 -30.78 2.44
CA TYR A 251 16.10 -31.12 3.21
C TYR A 251 16.28 -30.22 4.45
N ARG A 252 17.20 -30.59 5.36
CA ARG A 252 17.41 -29.98 6.68
C ARG A 252 18.92 -29.87 6.98
N MET A 253 19.37 -28.70 7.44
CA MET A 253 20.72 -28.43 7.95
C MET A 253 20.64 -27.59 9.25
N HIS A 254 21.71 -27.56 10.05
CA HIS A 254 21.72 -26.89 11.36
C HIS A 254 22.78 -25.76 11.46
N SER A 255 22.39 -24.71 12.20
CA SER A 255 23.25 -23.86 13.05
C SER A 255 24.38 -23.03 12.41
N LEU A 256 24.05 -21.77 12.13
CA LEU A 256 24.66 -20.61 12.80
C LEU A 256 23.51 -19.78 13.41
N GLN A 257 23.77 -18.79 14.29
CA GLN A 257 22.69 -17.93 14.81
C GLN A 257 22.06 -17.16 13.64
N THR A 258 20.86 -17.58 13.23
CA THR A 258 20.33 -17.24 11.91
C THR A 258 19.70 -15.86 11.89
N LYS A 259 20.10 -15.04 10.90
CA LYS A 259 19.27 -13.90 10.45
C LYS A 259 17.96 -14.47 9.89
N VAL A 260 16.90 -14.47 10.69
CA VAL A 260 15.65 -15.22 10.40
C VAL A 260 14.90 -14.64 9.20
N ALA A 261 15.00 -13.33 8.99
CA ALA A 261 14.51 -12.64 7.80
C ALA A 261 15.44 -11.46 7.44
N ALA A 262 15.40 -11.03 6.18
CA ALA A 262 16.17 -9.90 5.68
C ALA A 262 15.38 -9.19 4.58
N SER A 263 15.36 -7.86 4.62
CA SER A 263 15.10 -7.07 3.42
C SER A 263 16.35 -7.00 2.54
N ILE A 264 16.17 -6.65 1.27
CA ILE A 264 17.25 -6.08 0.46
C ILE A 264 17.59 -4.67 0.96
N TYR A 265 18.80 -4.20 0.67
CA TYR A 265 19.10 -2.77 0.72
C TYR A 265 18.77 -2.16 -0.64
N ILE A 266 18.01 -1.07 -0.64
CA ILE A 266 17.59 -0.35 -1.84
C ILE A 266 17.50 1.14 -1.49
N ASN A 267 17.90 2.02 -2.41
CA ASN A 267 17.71 3.46 -2.26
C ASN A 267 16.24 3.81 -2.56
N SER A 268 15.39 3.71 -1.54
CA SER A 268 13.95 3.92 -1.58
C SER A 268 13.49 4.63 -0.31
N ARG A 269 12.41 5.42 -0.40
CA ARG A 269 11.80 6.13 0.73
C ARG A 269 11.29 5.18 1.81
N SER A 270 10.90 3.97 1.41
CA SER A 270 10.48 2.89 2.31
C SER A 270 11.02 1.53 1.85
N VAL A 271 11.27 0.66 2.82
CA VAL A 271 11.69 -0.73 2.61
C VAL A 271 10.75 -1.63 3.40
N PHE A 272 10.14 -2.61 2.72
CA PHE A 272 9.14 -3.49 3.30
C PHE A 272 9.66 -4.94 3.44
N LEU A 273 9.17 -5.65 4.45
CA LEU A 273 9.50 -7.06 4.70
C LEU A 273 8.32 -7.79 5.34
N ARG A 274 7.65 -8.65 4.58
CA ARG A 274 6.70 -9.66 5.09
C ARG A 274 7.44 -10.96 5.35
N THR A 275 7.29 -11.54 6.54
CA THR A 275 7.84 -12.85 6.90
C THR A 275 6.90 -13.59 7.84
N ASP A 276 6.72 -14.89 7.60
CA ASP A 276 5.91 -15.77 8.44
C ASP A 276 6.81 -16.39 9.53
N LEU A 277 6.81 -15.78 10.71
CA LEU A 277 7.62 -16.22 11.85
C LEU A 277 6.84 -17.23 12.71
N LYS A 278 7.59 -18.07 13.45
CA LYS A 278 7.01 -18.88 14.52
C LYS A 278 6.81 -18.02 15.77
N GLU A 279 6.01 -18.49 16.72
CA GLU A 279 5.92 -17.86 18.03
C GLU A 279 7.29 -17.85 18.72
N GLY A 280 7.72 -16.69 19.20
CA GLY A 280 9.06 -16.49 19.75
C GLY A 280 9.41 -15.01 19.92
N ARG A 281 10.61 -14.74 20.43
CA ARG A 281 11.16 -13.38 20.57
C ARG A 281 12.17 -13.11 19.45
N TYR A 282 12.07 -11.93 18.85
CA TYR A 282 12.87 -11.50 17.71
C TYR A 282 13.39 -10.08 17.93
N VAL A 283 14.50 -9.73 17.28
CA VAL A 283 15.07 -8.37 17.29
C VAL A 283 15.09 -7.86 15.86
N ILE A 284 14.62 -6.63 15.66
CA ILE A 284 14.67 -5.93 14.37
C ILE A 284 15.78 -4.89 14.46
N ILE A 285 16.71 -4.90 13.51
CA ILE A 285 17.87 -3.98 13.47
C ILE A 285 17.80 -3.15 12.18
N PRO A 286 17.15 -1.97 12.18
CA PRO A 286 17.14 -1.07 11.03
C PRO A 286 18.56 -0.50 10.82
N THR A 287 19.01 -0.48 9.57
CA THR A 287 20.40 -0.15 9.18
C THR A 287 20.46 0.43 7.77
N THR A 288 21.45 1.30 7.52
CA THR A 288 21.87 1.70 6.17
C THR A 288 22.81 0.65 5.57
N PHE A 289 22.97 0.65 4.24
CA PHE A 289 23.93 -0.24 3.56
C PHE A 289 25.39 0.09 3.92
N GLU A 290 25.74 1.38 3.89
CA GLU A 290 27.05 1.88 4.27
C GLU A 290 27.05 2.42 5.71
N PRO A 291 28.08 2.11 6.52
CA PRO A 291 28.20 2.63 7.88
C PRO A 291 28.48 4.14 7.90
N GLY A 292 28.23 4.79 9.04
CA GLY A 292 28.50 6.21 9.26
C GLY A 292 27.45 7.18 8.69
N HIS A 293 26.50 6.69 7.89
CA HIS A 293 25.35 7.47 7.46
C HIS A 293 24.36 7.65 8.62
N VAL A 294 24.10 8.91 8.97
CA VAL A 294 23.08 9.30 9.96
C VAL A 294 21.80 9.66 9.23
N ALA A 295 20.68 9.05 9.60
CA ALA A 295 19.37 9.32 9.04
C ALA A 295 18.27 9.13 10.10
N GLU A 296 17.20 9.90 9.99
CA GLU A 296 15.96 9.66 10.74
C GLU A 296 15.12 8.60 10.01
N PHE A 297 14.43 7.74 10.75
CA PHE A 297 13.62 6.65 10.18
C PHE A 297 12.39 6.36 11.06
N LEU A 298 11.36 5.76 10.46
CA LEU A 298 10.20 5.24 11.18
C LEU A 298 10.04 3.74 10.94
N LEU A 299 10.24 2.94 11.99
CA LEU A 299 9.92 1.52 11.97
C LEU A 299 8.43 1.33 12.33
N ARG A 300 7.70 0.56 11.52
CA ARG A 300 6.29 0.18 11.78
C ARG A 300 6.12 -1.32 11.64
N GLN A 301 5.55 -1.97 12.65
CA GLN A 301 5.26 -3.41 12.66
C GLN A 301 3.76 -3.65 12.52
N PHE A 302 3.39 -4.58 11.63
CA PHE A 302 2.02 -5.05 11.45
C PHE A 302 2.01 -6.57 11.58
N ALA A 303 1.13 -7.11 12.43
CA ALA A 303 1.05 -8.52 12.74
C ALA A 303 -0.41 -9.01 12.71
N ASP A 304 -0.62 -10.28 12.35
CA ASP A 304 -1.94 -10.93 12.38
C ASP A 304 -2.41 -11.30 13.81
N VAL A 305 -1.52 -11.19 14.79
CA VAL A 305 -1.74 -11.45 16.21
C VAL A 305 -1.12 -10.31 17.03
N PRO A 306 -1.56 -10.07 18.28
CA PRO A 306 -0.91 -9.09 19.16
C PRO A 306 0.60 -9.38 19.33
N SER A 307 1.40 -8.32 19.41
CA SER A 307 2.86 -8.42 19.57
C SER A 307 3.37 -7.38 20.55
N ASP A 308 4.05 -7.81 21.60
CA ASP A 308 4.68 -6.94 22.62
C ASP A 308 5.98 -6.30 22.08
N CYS A 309 5.85 -5.49 21.03
CA CYS A 309 6.97 -4.78 20.42
C CYS A 309 7.47 -3.67 21.37
N GLN A 310 8.77 -3.67 21.65
CA GLN A 310 9.42 -2.73 22.57
C GLN A 310 10.78 -2.31 22.01
N GLU A 311 11.11 -1.04 22.20
CA GLU A 311 12.43 -0.49 21.84
C GLU A 311 13.49 -0.95 22.84
N LEU A 312 14.59 -1.54 22.35
CA LEU A 312 15.72 -1.96 23.17
C LEU A 312 16.68 -0.77 23.40
N ALA A 313 16.22 0.21 24.18
CA ALA A 313 16.94 1.44 24.49
C ALA A 313 18.02 1.31 25.59
N LEU A 314 18.36 0.08 26.00
CA LEU A 314 19.38 -0.24 27.00
C LEU A 314 20.28 -1.37 26.49
N ASP A 315 21.60 -1.21 26.64
CA ASP A 315 22.58 -2.22 26.24
C ASP A 315 22.52 -3.50 27.10
N GLU A 316 22.02 -3.40 28.34
CA GLU A 316 21.82 -4.54 29.24
C GLU A 316 20.54 -4.43 30.10
N PRO A 317 20.00 -5.56 30.60
CA PRO A 317 18.86 -5.56 31.52
C PRO A 317 19.16 -4.84 32.84
N ALA A 318 18.19 -4.12 33.40
CA ALA A 318 18.38 -3.48 34.71
C ALA A 318 18.65 -4.53 35.83
N HIS A 319 19.78 -4.38 36.53
CA HIS A 319 20.05 -5.15 37.75
C HIS A 319 19.00 -4.84 38.84
N THR A 320 18.36 -5.88 39.37
CA THR A 320 17.37 -5.77 40.45
C THR A 320 17.78 -6.61 41.66
N CYS A 321 17.11 -6.41 42.81
CA CYS A 321 17.29 -7.27 43.98
C CYS A 321 17.02 -8.77 43.67
N TRP A 322 16.13 -9.06 42.72
CA TRP A 322 15.85 -10.42 42.27
C TRP A 322 16.97 -11.04 41.42
N SER A 323 17.83 -10.25 40.79
CA SER A 323 18.96 -10.75 39.99
C SER A 323 19.96 -11.57 40.83
N GLY A 324 20.03 -11.32 42.14
CA GLY A 324 20.83 -12.12 43.09
C GLY A 324 20.17 -13.40 43.58
N MET A 325 18.85 -13.55 43.42
CA MET A 325 18.08 -14.73 43.88
C MET A 325 17.67 -15.65 42.72
N CYS A 326 17.27 -15.08 41.59
CA CYS A 326 16.79 -15.80 40.40
C CYS A 326 17.86 -15.95 39.31
N GLY A 327 19.05 -15.36 39.54
CA GLY A 327 20.10 -15.19 38.53
C GLY A 327 19.87 -13.96 37.64
N TYR A 328 20.97 -13.42 37.13
CA TYR A 328 20.97 -12.43 36.05
C TYR A 328 20.94 -13.15 34.68
N PRO A 329 20.33 -12.61 33.61
CA PRO A 329 20.25 -13.28 32.32
C PRO A 329 21.63 -13.57 31.71
N GLN A 330 22.05 -14.84 31.69
CA GLN A 330 23.38 -15.24 31.22
C GLN A 330 23.49 -15.43 29.69
N LEU A 331 22.38 -15.42 28.95
CA LEU A 331 22.38 -15.61 27.50
C LEU A 331 22.60 -14.27 26.77
N VAL A 332 23.86 -13.86 26.67
CA VAL A 332 24.28 -12.72 25.85
C VAL A 332 24.31 -13.13 24.37
N SER A 333 23.47 -12.50 23.54
CA SER A 333 23.58 -12.58 22.08
C SER A 333 24.73 -11.68 21.61
N GLN A 334 25.93 -12.25 21.51
CA GLN A 334 27.14 -11.47 21.20
C GLN A 334 27.18 -11.03 19.72
N VAL A 335 26.77 -9.78 19.47
CA VAL A 335 26.85 -9.16 18.14
C VAL A 335 28.31 -8.77 17.86
N HIS A 336 28.98 -9.50 16.96
CA HIS A 336 30.31 -9.13 16.48
C HIS A 336 30.24 -7.93 15.54
N VAL A 337 30.49 -6.73 16.08
CA VAL A 337 30.74 -5.51 15.29
C VAL A 337 32.10 -5.67 14.60
N ILE A 338 32.07 -5.92 13.28
CA ILE A 338 33.28 -6.21 12.47
C ILE A 338 34.18 -4.95 12.36
N SER A 339 33.57 -3.77 12.30
CA SER A 339 34.25 -2.49 12.45
C SER A 339 33.29 -1.41 12.95
N ALA A 340 33.83 -0.40 13.63
CA ALA A 340 33.14 0.83 13.97
C ALA A 340 34.08 2.01 13.65
N ALA A 341 33.53 3.06 13.05
CA ALA A 341 34.28 4.25 12.64
C ALA A 341 33.50 5.51 13.00
N GLY A 342 34.20 6.61 13.28
CA GLY A 342 33.58 7.90 13.59
C GLY A 342 32.98 8.04 15.00
N LEU A 343 33.19 7.06 15.90
CA LEU A 343 32.81 7.15 17.31
C LEU A 343 33.52 8.34 17.97
N LYS A 344 32.76 9.41 18.26
CA LYS A 344 33.21 10.49 19.14
C LYS A 344 32.93 10.10 20.58
N ASN A 345 33.94 10.16 21.45
CA ASN A 345 33.72 10.10 22.89
C ASN A 345 32.87 11.31 23.30
N SER A 346 31.63 11.09 23.72
CA SER A 346 30.88 12.06 24.51
C SER A 346 31.34 11.98 25.96
N GLU A 347 32.43 12.69 26.28
CA GLU A 347 32.58 13.18 27.64
C GLU A 347 31.40 14.13 27.95
N GLU A 348 30.97 14.16 29.22
CA GLU A 348 29.66 14.67 29.68
C GLU A 348 28.43 13.88 29.18
N GLY A 349 27.90 13.01 30.04
CA GLY A 349 26.72 12.18 29.78
C GLY A 349 25.40 12.95 29.72
N LYS A 350 25.14 13.64 28.60
CA LYS A 350 23.85 14.23 28.25
C LYS A 350 23.49 13.91 26.79
N TRP A 351 22.83 12.76 26.58
CA TRP A 351 22.16 12.49 25.32
C TRP A 351 21.06 13.55 25.08
N PRO A 352 20.86 14.07 23.86
CA PRO A 352 19.74 14.95 23.56
C PRO A 352 18.44 14.17 23.74
N LEU A 353 17.69 14.47 24.81
CA LEU A 353 16.40 13.84 25.09
C LEU A 353 15.43 14.05 23.92
N LEU A 354 15.09 12.96 23.24
CA LEU A 354 13.96 12.93 22.30
C LEU A 354 12.72 13.45 23.03
N ARG A 355 12.19 14.59 22.58
CA ARG A 355 11.05 15.24 23.22
C ARG A 355 9.79 14.42 22.98
N ARG A 356 9.42 13.60 23.97
CA ARG A 356 8.10 12.96 24.05
C ARG A 356 7.01 14.03 23.93
N LEU A 357 6.30 14.07 22.80
CA LEU A 357 5.13 14.91 22.61
C LEU A 357 3.97 14.38 23.46
N SER A 358 3.90 14.80 24.72
CA SER A 358 2.76 14.53 25.59
C SER A 358 1.63 15.51 25.28
N HIS A 359 0.44 15.01 24.92
CA HIS A 359 -0.76 15.84 24.81
C HIS A 359 -1.03 16.63 26.10
N PRO A 360 -1.47 17.89 26.03
CA PRO A 360 -1.91 18.63 27.20
C PRO A 360 -3.21 18.01 27.74
N ALA A 361 -3.20 17.56 29.00
CA ALA A 361 -4.40 17.14 29.68
C ALA A 361 -5.32 18.35 29.93
N GLN A 362 -6.62 18.21 29.68
CA GLN A 362 -7.58 19.27 30.02
C GLN A 362 -7.65 19.46 31.55
N PRO A 363 -7.70 20.71 32.04
CA PRO A 363 -7.90 20.97 33.46
C PRO A 363 -9.33 20.60 33.86
N LYS A 364 -9.48 19.94 35.01
CA LYS A 364 -10.76 19.91 35.73
C LYS A 364 -10.85 21.16 36.61
N GLY A 365 -11.90 21.95 36.40
CA GLY A 365 -12.28 23.12 37.20
C GLY A 365 -13.74 23.41 36.97
#